data_AF-A0A818PAL7-F1
#
_entry.id   AF-A0A818PAL7-F1
#
_cell.length_a   1.000
_cell.length_b   1.000
_cell.length_c   1.000
_cell.angle_alpha   90.00
_cell.angle_beta   90.00
_cell.angle_gamma   90.00
#
_symmetry.space_group_name_H-M   'P 1'
#
loop_
_entity.id
_entity.type
_entity.pdbx_description
1 polymer ?
#
loop_
_entity_poly.entity_id
_entity_poly.type
_entity_poly.pdbx_seq_one_letter_code
_entity_poly.pdbx_strand_id
1 'polypeptide(L)'
;MNIVQFDCETTPTDKKPVWFFNNRQIDNTSKYELVSTDNTHHLLFINQPELSDQGQYTISFPESDQSSTANLQVLQTPSTLEFIQPLDEVFLCEEGDNFVLVTRTNKPTHVSWMKNGYKLSIKSKLDALPTNEHRLTIEKAQKI
;
A
#
# COMPACT_ATOMS: atom_id res chain seq x y z
N MET A 1 -8.76 10.25 -1.78
CA MET A 1 -7.67 11.24 -1.75
C MET A 1 -6.67 10.76 -0.71
N ASN A 2 -5.40 10.58 -1.08
CA ASN A 2 -4.36 10.11 -0.15
C ASN A 2 -3.61 11.32 0.39
N ILE A 3 -3.50 11.44 1.71
CA ILE A 3 -2.85 12.55 2.42
C ILE A 3 -2.02 11.95 3.55
N VAL A 4 -0.82 12.48 3.75
CA VAL A 4 0.00 12.21 4.94
C VAL A 4 -0.03 13.43 5.84
N GLN A 5 -0.18 13.23 7.15
CA GLN A 5 -0.15 14.27 8.17
C GLN A 5 1.02 14.00 9.13
N PHE A 6 1.84 15.02 9.34
CA PHE A 6 2.73 15.09 10.50
C PHE A 6 2.10 16.02 11.54
N ASP A 7 2.13 15.58 12.80
CA ASP A 7 1.58 16.30 13.94
C ASP A 7 2.70 16.52 14.98
N CYS A 8 2.88 17.77 15.39
CA CYS A 8 3.81 18.14 16.45
C CYS A 8 3.09 19.03 17.46
N GLU A 9 3.12 18.62 18.72
CA GLU A 9 2.62 19.39 19.85
C GLU A 9 3.78 19.99 20.65
N THR A 10 3.64 21.24 21.07
CA THR A 10 4.60 21.96 21.89
C THR A 10 3.90 22.65 23.06
N THR A 11 4.67 23.08 24.06
CA THR A 11 4.18 24.05 25.04
C THR A 11 3.78 25.35 24.33
N PRO A 12 2.83 26.14 24.88
CA PRO A 12 2.38 27.39 24.26
C PRO A 12 3.54 28.31 23.92
N THR A 13 3.64 28.71 22.66
CA THR A 13 4.72 29.59 22.19
C THR A 13 4.27 30.49 21.04
N ASP A 14 4.63 31.76 21.10
CA ASP A 14 4.39 32.70 19.98
C ASP A 14 5.43 32.55 18.86
N LYS A 15 6.42 31.67 19.05
CA LYS A 15 7.47 31.37 18.07
C LYS A 15 6.89 30.57 16.92
N LYS A 16 7.26 30.95 15.70
CA LYS A 16 6.79 30.26 14.50
C LYS A 16 7.68 29.06 14.18
N PRO A 17 7.12 27.86 13.95
CA PRO A 17 7.89 26.75 13.44
C PRO A 17 8.22 26.95 11.97
N VAL A 18 9.27 26.26 11.53
CA VAL A 18 9.66 26.08 10.14
C VAL A 18 9.76 24.58 9.87
N TRP A 19 9.14 24.12 8.78
CA TRP A 19 9.23 22.73 8.35
C TRP A 19 10.30 22.57 7.29
N PHE A 20 10.97 21.41 7.29
CA PHE A 20 12.03 21.04 6.35
C PHE A 20 11.79 19.64 5.81
N PHE A 21 12.08 19.43 4.53
CA PHE A 21 12.19 18.12 3.89
C PHE A 21 13.62 17.96 3.38
N ASN A 22 14.34 16.94 3.87
CA ASN A 22 15.74 16.66 3.52
C ASN A 22 16.62 17.94 3.57
N ASN A 23 16.54 18.67 4.70
CA ASN A 23 17.25 19.93 4.97
C ASN A 23 16.88 21.13 4.08
N ARG A 24 15.80 21.04 3.30
CA ARG A 24 15.25 22.17 2.53
C ARG A 24 13.96 22.64 3.17
N GLN A 25 13.85 23.94 3.39
CA GLN A 25 12.63 24.53 3.96
C GLN A 25 11.43 24.23 3.06
N ILE A 26 10.30 23.92 3.69
CA ILE A 26 9.01 23.70 3.06
C ILE A 26 8.19 24.97 3.22
N ASP A 27 7.64 25.46 2.11
CA ASP A 27 6.68 26.56 2.09
C ASP A 27 5.27 26.05 1.78
N ASN A 28 4.26 26.86 2.11
CA ASN A 28 2.87 26.56 1.80
C ASN A 28 2.65 26.55 0.28
N THR A 29 2.18 25.41 -0.25
CA THR A 29 2.00 25.17 -1.68
C THR A 29 0.78 24.27 -1.92
N SER A 30 0.47 23.93 -3.17
CA SER A 30 -0.54 22.89 -3.45
C SER A 30 -0.12 21.51 -2.95
N LYS A 31 1.20 21.27 -2.80
CA LYS A 31 1.76 20.00 -2.34
C LYS A 31 1.77 19.91 -0.81
N TYR A 32 2.14 21.00 -0.15
CA TYR A 32 2.33 21.08 1.29
C TYR A 32 1.40 22.11 1.91
N GLU A 33 0.62 21.71 2.90
CA GLU A 33 -0.18 22.61 3.72
C GLU A 33 0.37 22.65 5.15
N LEU A 34 0.73 23.84 5.61
CA LEU A 34 1.28 24.09 6.94
C LEU A 34 0.22 24.79 7.77
N VAL A 35 -0.17 24.17 8.89
CA VAL A 35 -1.19 24.70 9.80
C VAL A 35 -0.59 24.81 11.20
N SER A 36 -0.92 25.88 11.91
CA SER A 36 -0.60 26.02 13.32
C SER A 36 -1.83 26.54 14.06
N THR A 37 -2.25 25.82 15.09
CA THR A 37 -3.45 26.13 15.88
C THR A 37 -3.09 26.28 17.35
N ASP A 38 -3.71 27.27 17.99
CA ASP A 38 -3.63 27.53 19.44
C ASP A 38 -2.20 27.69 20.00
N ASN A 39 -1.22 28.00 19.15
CA ASN A 39 0.20 28.16 19.50
C ASN A 39 0.82 26.90 20.17
N THR A 40 0.19 25.75 20.02
CA THR A 40 0.62 24.47 20.60
C THR A 40 0.64 23.33 19.59
N HIS A 41 -0.22 23.33 18.57
CA HIS A 41 -0.28 22.28 17.57
C HIS A 41 0.22 22.80 16.22
N HIS A 42 1.13 22.04 15.61
CA HIS A 42 1.75 22.37 14.33
C HIS A 42 1.66 21.16 13.41
N LEU A 43 0.97 21.35 12.29
CA LEU A 43 0.66 20.30 11.33
C LEU A 43 1.32 20.58 9.98
N LEU A 44 1.81 19.51 9.36
CA LEU A 44 2.21 19.49 7.96
C LEU A 44 1.40 18.42 7.24
N PHE A 45 0.64 18.82 6.22
CA PHE A 45 -0.05 17.92 5.32
C PHE A 45 0.70 17.81 3.99
N ILE A 46 0.83 16.58 3.49
CA ILE A 46 1.43 16.27 2.18
C ILE A 46 0.33 15.69 1.30
N ASN A 47 -0.06 16.45 0.27
CA ASN A 47 -1.10 16.06 -0.67
C ASN A 47 -0.55 15.07 -1.71
N GLN A 48 -1.30 13.98 -1.95
CA GLN A 48 -0.97 12.98 -2.96
C GLN A 48 0.50 12.51 -2.83
N PRO A 49 0.87 11.83 -1.73
CA PRO A 49 2.26 11.43 -1.50
C PRO A 49 2.75 10.48 -2.59
N GLU A 50 3.97 10.71 -3.05
CA GLU A 50 4.67 9.92 -4.08
C GLU A 50 6.03 9.43 -3.56
N LEU A 51 6.69 8.53 -4.29
CA LEU A 51 8.01 8.01 -3.89
C LEU A 51 9.06 9.11 -3.68
N SER A 52 8.95 10.23 -4.39
CA SER A 52 9.83 11.40 -4.26
C SER A 52 9.65 12.15 -2.93
N ASP A 53 8.53 11.98 -2.25
CA ASP A 53 8.26 12.58 -0.94
C ASP A 53 8.84 11.75 0.22
N GLN A 54 9.36 10.56 -0.06
CA GLN A 54 10.06 9.74 0.94
C GLN A 54 11.30 10.46 1.44
N GLY A 55 11.48 10.48 2.75
CA GLY A 55 12.66 11.06 3.38
C GLY A 55 12.38 11.68 4.74
N GLN A 56 13.29 12.55 5.15
CA GLN A 56 13.29 13.13 6.48
C GLN A 56 12.53 14.44 6.51
N TYR A 57 11.54 14.54 7.41
CA TYR A 57 10.79 15.75 7.71
C TYR A 57 11.16 16.25 9.10
N THR A 58 11.46 17.54 9.20
CA THR A 58 11.89 18.17 10.44
C THR A 58 11.05 19.42 10.68
N ILE A 59 10.48 19.54 11.87
CA ILE A 59 9.95 20.81 12.38
C ILE A 59 11.02 21.45 13.27
N SER A 60 11.28 22.74 13.10
CA SER A 60 12.24 23.49 13.91
C SER A 60 11.66 24.83 14.34
N PHE A 61 12.05 25.28 15.53
CA PHE A 61 11.81 26.62 16.05
C PHE A 61 13.17 27.33 16.12
N PRO A 62 13.59 28.07 15.07
CA PRO A 62 14.92 28.66 14.99
C PRO A 62 15.24 29.62 16.14
N GLU A 63 14.22 30.30 16.66
CA GLU A 63 14.34 31.23 17.79
C GLU A 63 14.54 30.55 19.15
N SER A 64 14.46 29.22 19.23
CA SER A 64 14.72 28.45 20.47
C SER A 64 15.69 27.30 20.28
N ASP A 65 16.27 27.13 19.09
CA ASP A 65 17.14 26.00 18.74
C ASP A 65 16.50 24.64 19.13
N GLN A 66 15.19 24.52 18.91
CA GLN A 66 14.43 23.29 19.16
C GLN A 66 14.03 22.69 17.82
N SER A 67 14.07 21.36 17.72
CA SER A 67 13.61 20.65 16.54
C SER A 67 13.15 19.23 16.85
N SER A 68 12.28 18.70 16.00
CA SER A 68 11.83 17.30 16.03
C SER A 68 11.80 16.76 14.60
N THR A 69 12.13 15.48 14.44
CA THR A 69 12.35 14.87 13.12
C THR A 69 11.67 13.52 13.01
N ALA A 70 11.09 13.24 11.84
CA ALA A 70 10.49 11.96 11.49
C ALA A 70 10.85 11.56 10.04
N ASN A 71 10.78 10.27 9.73
CA ASN A 71 11.00 9.78 8.37
C ASN A 71 9.70 9.28 7.76
N LEU A 72 9.34 9.79 6.59
CA LEU A 72 8.27 9.25 5.76
C LEU A 72 8.82 8.16 4.86
N GLN A 73 8.21 6.98 4.89
CA GLN A 73 8.42 5.93 3.88
C GLN A 73 7.17 5.82 3.03
N VAL A 74 7.31 5.98 1.71
CA VAL A 74 6.18 5.87 0.77
C VAL A 74 6.28 4.51 0.09
N LEU A 75 5.27 3.67 0.32
CA LEU A 75 5.18 2.37 -0.33
C LEU A 75 4.35 2.51 -1.61
N GLN A 76 4.97 2.20 -2.75
CA GLN A 76 4.23 2.05 -3.99
C GLN A 76 3.59 0.66 -4.00
N THR A 77 2.27 0.60 -3.91
CA THR A 77 1.55 -0.62 -4.27
C THR A 77 1.72 -0.81 -5.78
N PRO A 78 2.20 -1.97 -6.27
CA PRO A 78 2.34 -2.19 -7.70
C PRO A 78 0.97 -1.96 -8.37
N SER A 79 0.94 -1.04 -9.34
CA SER A 79 -0.28 -0.70 -10.07
C SER A 79 -0.68 -1.84 -11.01
N THR A 80 0.30 -2.62 -11.45
CA THR A 80 0.16 -3.86 -12.20
C THR A 80 -0.46 -4.97 -11.36
N LEU A 81 -1.32 -5.77 -11.99
CA LEU A 81 -1.76 -7.04 -11.40
C LEU A 81 -0.63 -8.05 -11.57
N GLU A 82 -0.19 -8.64 -10.47
CA GLU A 82 0.88 -9.63 -10.47
C GLU A 82 0.49 -10.86 -9.66
N PHE A 83 0.88 -12.04 -10.15
CA PHE A 83 0.82 -13.27 -9.38
C PHE A 83 2.04 -13.34 -8.46
N ILE A 84 1.83 -13.06 -7.17
CA ILE A 84 2.86 -13.13 -6.13
C ILE A 84 3.13 -14.58 -5.68
N GLN A 85 2.20 -15.48 -6.00
CA GLN A 85 2.37 -16.93 -5.89
C GLN A 85 1.77 -17.55 -7.16
N PRO A 86 2.57 -17.74 -8.23
CA PRO A 86 2.11 -18.39 -9.45
C PRO A 86 1.82 -19.88 -9.20
N LEU A 87 1.16 -20.52 -10.16
CA LEU A 87 1.00 -21.98 -10.16
C LEU A 87 2.35 -22.65 -10.45
N ASP A 88 2.59 -23.81 -9.85
CA ASP A 88 3.73 -24.65 -10.21
C ASP A 88 3.57 -25.16 -11.65
N GLU A 89 4.70 -25.32 -12.36
CA GLU A 89 4.69 -25.79 -13.76
C GLU A 89 4.18 -27.23 -13.88
N VAL A 90 4.45 -28.04 -12.86
CA VAL A 90 4.10 -29.46 -12.82
C VAL A 90 3.44 -29.78 -11.49
N PHE A 91 2.24 -30.33 -11.56
CA PHE A 91 1.55 -30.92 -10.43
C PHE A 91 1.45 -32.43 -10.64
N LEU A 92 1.88 -33.20 -9.65
CA LEU A 92 1.73 -34.65 -9.63
C LEU A 92 0.52 -35.00 -8.75
N CYS A 93 -0.43 -35.73 -9.30
CA CYS A 93 -1.55 -36.31 -8.55
C CYS A 93 -1.78 -37.75 -9.02
N GLU A 94 -2.28 -38.60 -8.12
CA GLU A 94 -2.71 -39.95 -8.51
C GLU A 94 -4.07 -39.89 -9.22
N GLU A 95 -4.33 -40.90 -10.05
CA GLU A 95 -5.63 -41.00 -10.72
C GLU A 95 -6.73 -41.26 -9.68
N GLY A 96 -7.82 -40.49 -9.77
CA GLY A 96 -8.93 -40.54 -8.83
C GLY A 96 -8.81 -39.59 -7.64
N ASP A 97 -7.64 -38.97 -7.42
CA ASP A 97 -7.47 -38.01 -6.33
C ASP A 97 -8.14 -36.67 -6.62
N ASN A 98 -8.54 -36.00 -5.54
CA ASN A 98 -8.91 -34.60 -5.58
C ASN A 98 -7.66 -33.77 -5.31
N PHE A 99 -7.44 -32.72 -6.08
CA PHE A 99 -6.38 -31.76 -5.80
C PHE A 99 -6.86 -30.32 -5.91
N VAL A 100 -6.16 -29.42 -5.24
CA VAL A 100 -6.47 -28.00 -5.20
C VAL A 100 -5.30 -27.20 -5.71
N LEU A 101 -5.53 -26.42 -6.75
CA LEU A 101 -4.60 -25.40 -7.23
C LEU A 101 -4.82 -24.12 -6.44
N VAL A 102 -3.74 -23.52 -5.95
CA VAL A 102 -3.77 -22.27 -5.20
C VAL A 102 -2.81 -21.29 -5.85
N THR A 103 -3.28 -20.08 -6.10
CA THR A 103 -2.45 -18.97 -6.59
C THR A 103 -2.82 -17.69 -5.87
N ARG A 104 -1.90 -16.73 -5.81
CA ARG A 104 -2.14 -15.44 -5.15
C ARG A 104 -1.77 -14.25 -6.00
N THR A 105 -2.58 -13.20 -5.90
CA THR A 105 -2.38 -11.91 -6.56
C THR A 105 -2.02 -10.83 -5.55
N ASN A 106 -1.27 -9.81 -5.99
CA ASN A 106 -0.87 -8.66 -5.16
C ASN A 106 -2.05 -7.77 -4.71
N LYS A 107 -3.22 -7.91 -5.34
CA LYS A 107 -4.46 -7.19 -4.99
C LYS A 107 -5.71 -8.03 -5.27
N PRO A 108 -6.85 -7.73 -4.61
CA PRO A 108 -8.11 -8.43 -4.86
C PRO A 108 -8.51 -8.39 -6.33
N THR A 109 -8.66 -9.55 -6.96
CA THR A 109 -8.88 -9.64 -8.41
C THR A 109 -9.77 -10.82 -8.79
N HIS A 110 -10.52 -10.72 -9.88
CA HIS A 110 -11.20 -11.87 -10.46
C HIS A 110 -10.26 -12.68 -11.34
N VAL A 111 -10.14 -13.98 -11.09
CA VAL A 111 -9.38 -14.90 -11.95
C VAL A 111 -10.31 -15.80 -12.77
N SER A 112 -9.82 -16.29 -13.91
CA SER A 112 -10.48 -17.33 -14.69
C SER A 112 -9.54 -18.50 -14.85
N TRP A 113 -10.02 -19.69 -14.49
CA TRP A 113 -9.27 -20.92 -14.66
C TRP A 113 -9.50 -21.50 -16.05
N MET A 114 -8.44 -22.01 -16.68
CA MET A 114 -8.49 -22.61 -18.01
C MET A 114 -7.84 -23.99 -18.01
N LYS A 115 -8.40 -24.93 -18.77
CA LYS A 115 -7.80 -26.24 -19.07
C LYS A 115 -7.76 -26.41 -20.59
N ASN A 116 -6.56 -26.60 -21.15
CA ASN A 116 -6.36 -26.79 -22.60
C ASN A 116 -7.04 -25.72 -23.47
N GLY A 117 -7.01 -24.45 -23.05
CA GLY A 117 -7.65 -23.35 -23.77
C GLY A 117 -9.14 -23.13 -23.47
N TYR A 118 -9.78 -24.02 -22.70
CA TYR A 118 -11.20 -23.89 -22.35
C TYR A 118 -11.37 -23.35 -20.93
N LYS A 119 -12.24 -22.35 -20.77
CA LYS A 119 -12.57 -21.77 -19.46
C LYS A 119 -13.34 -22.80 -18.62
N LEU A 120 -12.88 -23.02 -17.39
CA LEU A 120 -13.56 -23.87 -16.42
C LEU A 120 -14.69 -23.09 -15.72
N SER A 121 -15.83 -23.75 -15.54
CA SER A 121 -16.95 -23.19 -14.78
C SER A 121 -16.70 -23.32 -13.29
N ILE A 122 -16.60 -22.19 -12.60
CA ILE A 122 -16.51 -22.15 -11.13
C ILE A 122 -17.90 -22.47 -10.57
N LYS A 123 -18.00 -23.50 -9.71
CA LYS A 123 -19.29 -24.05 -9.24
C LYS A 123 -19.98 -23.15 -8.21
N SER A 124 -19.29 -22.23 -7.53
CA SER A 124 -19.85 -21.41 -6.45
C SER A 124 -19.77 -19.90 -6.74
N LYS A 125 -20.78 -19.14 -6.29
CA LYS A 125 -20.79 -17.67 -6.36
C LYS A 125 -19.82 -17.01 -5.37
N LEU A 126 -19.41 -17.73 -4.31
CA LEU A 126 -18.48 -17.22 -3.31
C LEU A 126 -17.05 -17.15 -3.87
N ASP A 127 -16.68 -18.12 -4.71
CA ASP A 127 -15.40 -18.16 -5.44
C ASP A 127 -15.31 -17.10 -6.56
N ALA A 128 -16.40 -16.37 -6.84
CA ALA A 128 -16.44 -15.34 -7.86
C ALA A 128 -16.09 -13.94 -7.31
N LEU A 129 -15.94 -13.78 -5.99
CA LEU A 129 -15.53 -12.51 -5.40
C LEU A 129 -14.04 -12.23 -5.68
N PRO A 130 -13.66 -10.95 -5.83
CA PRO A 130 -12.25 -10.61 -5.98
C PRO A 130 -11.53 -10.82 -4.64
N THR A 131 -10.58 -11.75 -4.63
CA THR A 131 -9.74 -12.07 -3.46
C THR A 131 -8.26 -11.97 -3.84
N ASN A 132 -7.38 -12.03 -2.84
CA ASN A 132 -5.94 -12.16 -3.09
C ASN A 132 -5.52 -13.63 -3.25
N GLU A 133 -6.29 -14.58 -2.75
CA GLU A 133 -6.03 -16.01 -2.85
C GLU A 133 -7.12 -16.69 -3.66
N HIS A 134 -6.71 -17.42 -4.69
CA HIS A 134 -7.58 -18.06 -5.65
C HIS A 134 -7.41 -19.57 -5.57
N ARG A 135 -8.53 -20.29 -5.54
CA ARG A 135 -8.53 -21.75 -5.43
C ARG A 135 -9.33 -22.38 -6.55
N LEU A 136 -8.79 -23.45 -7.12
CA LEU A 136 -9.53 -24.35 -8.01
C LEU A 136 -9.40 -25.77 -7.48
N THR A 137 -10.53 -26.37 -7.13
CA THR A 137 -10.61 -27.79 -6.81
C THR A 137 -10.90 -28.59 -8.08
N ILE A 138 -10.02 -29.54 -8.40
CA ILE A 138 -10.23 -30.55 -9.43
C ILE A 138 -10.57 -31.85 -8.70
N GLU A 139 -11.79 -32.32 -8.90
CA GLU A 139 -12.28 -33.55 -8.30
C GLU A 139 -12.00 -34.73 -9.22
N LYS A 140 -11.54 -35.85 -8.65
CA LYS A 140 -11.30 -37.13 -9.34
C LYS A 140 -10.46 -36.93 -10.60
N ALA A 141 -9.21 -36.52 -10.42
CA ALA A 141 -8.27 -36.31 -11.49
C ALA A 141 -8.21 -37.54 -12.40
N GLN A 142 -8.41 -37.33 -13.69
CA GLN A 142 -8.32 -38.38 -14.71
C GLN A 142 -6.98 -38.25 -15.43
N LYS A 143 -6.42 -39.40 -15.80
CA LYS A 143 -5.23 -39.45 -16.66
C LYS A 143 -5.55 -38.74 -17.99
N ILE A 144 -4.71 -37.79 -18.37
CA ILE A 144 -4.81 -37.04 -19.64
C ILE A 144 -4.26 -37.92 -20.77
#